data_AF-A0AA95FAZ1-F1
#
_entry.id   AF-A0AA95FAZ1-F1
#
_cell.length_a   1.000
_cell.length_b   1.000
_cell.length_c   1.000
_cell.angle_alpha   90.00
_cell.angle_beta   90.00
_cell.angle_gamma   90.00
#
_symmetry.space_group_name_H-M   'P 1'
#
loop_
_entity.id
_entity.type
_entity.pdbx_description
1 polymer ?
#
loop_
_entity_poly.entity_id
_entity_poly.type
_entity_poly.pdbx_seq_one_letter_code
_entity_poly.pdbx_strand_id
1 'polypeptide(L)'
;MAAPIASVASQDPTQPAPTVTVQNGEIAPVAAPEATHQAEVAHGDAHASGGLPQLEMQHWAGQIIWLLLIFAVLYILLSKVFLPRLRAVRDERAGTIAGAVDAARQVQTEAATQADAAKAEVAKARADARATAAAAKARVTEEANARQAAEEAVVNARIAEAEVAIGKTRDAAMANVSTIASDTARAMVERLTGKAATAAEADAAVKGAA
;
A
#
# COMPACT_ATOMS: atom_id res chain seq x y z
N MET A 1 4.25 -19.67 -34.36
CA MET A 1 5.57 -20.30 -34.12
C MET A 1 5.86 -20.21 -32.64
N ALA A 2 5.70 -21.34 -31.94
CA ALA A 2 5.74 -21.45 -30.49
C ALA A 2 7.16 -21.83 -30.03
N ALA A 3 7.62 -21.22 -28.94
CA ALA A 3 8.88 -21.56 -28.28
C ALA A 3 8.72 -22.82 -27.39
N PRO A 4 9.71 -23.72 -27.33
CA PRO A 4 9.64 -24.89 -26.47
C PRO A 4 9.92 -24.49 -25.01
N ILE A 5 8.91 -24.75 -24.17
CA ILE A 5 8.96 -24.67 -22.72
C ILE A 5 9.74 -25.89 -22.21
N ALA A 6 10.93 -25.67 -21.66
CA ALA A 6 11.71 -26.73 -21.04
C ALA A 6 11.01 -27.18 -19.75
N SER A 7 10.64 -28.45 -19.73
CA SER A 7 10.03 -29.18 -18.63
C SER A 7 10.87 -29.07 -17.35
N VAL A 8 10.31 -28.47 -16.30
CA VAL A 8 10.79 -28.60 -14.93
C VAL A 8 10.50 -30.04 -14.48
N ALA A 9 11.53 -30.87 -14.52
CA ALA A 9 11.50 -32.19 -13.90
C ALA A 9 11.54 -32.03 -12.38
N SER A 10 10.51 -32.56 -11.75
CA SER A 10 10.32 -32.72 -10.31
C SER A 10 11.55 -33.32 -9.64
N GLN A 11 12.13 -32.60 -8.69
CA GLN A 11 13.26 -33.07 -7.88
C GLN A 11 12.73 -33.88 -6.70
N ASP A 12 12.96 -35.18 -6.76
CA ASP A 12 12.68 -36.18 -5.72
C ASP A 12 13.50 -35.89 -4.45
N PRO A 13 12.90 -35.76 -3.25
CA PRO A 13 13.60 -35.37 -2.03
C PRO A 13 14.40 -36.48 -1.34
N THR A 14 14.76 -37.57 -2.04
CA THR A 14 15.41 -38.74 -1.44
C THR A 14 16.86 -38.99 -1.90
N GLN A 15 17.59 -37.94 -2.29
CA GLN A 15 19.02 -38.06 -2.61
C GLN A 15 19.91 -37.63 -1.42
N PRO A 16 20.73 -38.52 -0.83
CA PRO A 16 21.62 -38.15 0.27
C PRO A 16 22.77 -37.26 -0.21
N ALA A 17 23.17 -36.30 0.65
CA ALA A 17 24.21 -35.29 0.42
C ALA A 17 25.57 -35.87 -0.03
N PRO A 18 26.40 -35.13 -0.79
CA PRO A 18 27.73 -35.60 -1.16
C PRO A 18 28.62 -35.70 0.07
N THR A 19 28.89 -36.92 0.49
CA THR A 19 29.88 -37.26 1.52
C THR A 19 31.27 -36.84 1.05
N VAL A 20 31.87 -35.86 1.73
CA VAL A 20 33.30 -35.57 1.62
C VAL A 20 34.05 -36.66 2.38
N THR A 21 34.56 -37.65 1.64
CA THR A 21 35.45 -38.67 2.19
C THR A 21 36.83 -38.07 2.40
N VAL A 22 37.22 -37.90 3.67
CA VAL A 22 38.59 -37.62 4.09
C VAL A 22 39.40 -38.91 3.90
N GLN A 23 40.40 -38.89 3.01
CA GLN A 23 41.31 -40.01 2.80
C GLN A 23 42.68 -39.66 3.39
N ASN A 24 42.92 -40.06 4.63
CA ASN A 24 44.25 -40.09 5.25
C ASN A 24 44.82 -41.52 5.16
N GLY A 25 46.10 -41.64 4.81
CA GLY A 25 46.96 -42.73 5.29
C GLY A 25 47.33 -43.84 4.30
N GLU A 26 48.45 -43.63 3.59
CA GLU A 26 49.57 -44.57 3.40
C GLU A 26 49.35 -45.94 2.73
N ILE A 27 49.89 -46.10 1.51
CA ILE A 27 50.65 -47.31 1.10
C ILE A 27 51.68 -46.93 0.01
N ALA A 28 52.95 -47.28 0.23
CA ALA A 28 54.02 -47.35 -0.78
C ALA A 28 54.43 -48.83 -0.95
N PRO A 29 55.27 -49.24 -1.93
CA PRO A 29 55.62 -48.63 -3.22
C PRO A 29 55.38 -49.60 -4.40
N VAL A 30 55.19 -49.07 -5.62
CA VAL A 30 55.22 -49.88 -6.85
C VAL A 30 56.64 -49.86 -7.42
N ALA A 31 57.20 -51.04 -7.63
CA ALA A 31 58.56 -51.29 -8.08
C ALA A 31 58.84 -50.73 -9.49
N ALA A 32 60.07 -50.24 -9.65
CA ALA A 32 60.63 -49.62 -10.85
C ALA A 32 60.81 -50.57 -12.04
N PRO A 33 60.77 -50.07 -13.29
CA PRO A 33 61.57 -50.62 -14.38
C PRO A 33 63.00 -50.07 -14.32
N GLU A 34 63.93 -51.00 -14.51
CA GLU A 34 65.38 -50.93 -14.37
C GLU A 34 66.05 -49.73 -15.09
N ALA A 35 66.92 -49.06 -14.34
CA ALA A 35 67.87 -48.10 -14.86
C ALA A 35 69.07 -48.84 -15.48
N THR A 36 69.29 -48.67 -16.78
CA THR A 36 70.54 -49.03 -17.43
C THR A 36 71.65 -48.10 -16.93
N HIS A 37 72.54 -48.64 -16.11
CA HIS A 37 73.75 -47.97 -15.67
C HIS A 37 74.69 -47.72 -16.86
N GLN A 38 75.04 -46.46 -17.10
CA GLN A 38 76.32 -46.10 -17.70
C GLN A 38 77.02 -45.13 -16.76
N ALA A 39 77.98 -45.65 -16.02
CA ALA A 39 79.00 -44.88 -15.35
C ALA A 39 80.35 -45.46 -15.78
N GLU A 40 81.03 -44.78 -16.69
CA GLU A 40 82.49 -44.78 -16.71
C GLU A 40 83.00 -43.52 -17.41
N VAL A 41 83.37 -42.51 -16.62
CA VAL A 41 84.44 -41.60 -17.00
C VAL A 41 85.31 -41.43 -15.75
N ALA A 42 86.48 -42.06 -15.80
CA ALA A 42 87.48 -42.02 -14.75
C ALA A 42 87.85 -40.56 -14.42
N HIS A 43 87.67 -40.16 -13.17
CA HIS A 43 88.35 -39.00 -12.60
C HIS A 43 89.77 -39.42 -12.24
N GLY A 44 90.74 -38.98 -13.04
CA GLY A 44 92.15 -38.95 -12.66
C GLY A 44 92.43 -37.68 -11.88
N ASP A 45 92.75 -37.81 -10.61
CA ASP A 45 93.11 -36.72 -9.71
C ASP A 45 94.42 -36.03 -10.13
N ALA A 46 94.36 -34.70 -10.21
CA ALA A 46 95.50 -33.83 -9.95
C ALA A 46 95.00 -32.71 -9.03
N HIS A 47 95.29 -32.85 -7.73
CA HIS A 47 94.96 -31.87 -6.71
C HIS A 47 95.58 -30.50 -7.02
N ALA A 48 94.73 -29.50 -7.22
CA ALA A 48 95.02 -28.10 -6.93
C ALA A 48 93.85 -27.57 -6.09
N SER A 49 94.18 -26.89 -4.99
CA SER A 49 93.26 -26.41 -3.95
C SER A 49 91.96 -25.78 -4.48
N GLY A 50 90.80 -26.32 -4.10
CA GLY A 50 89.49 -25.70 -4.38
C GLY A 50 88.36 -26.57 -3.84
N GLY A 51 87.36 -25.97 -3.21
CA GLY A 51 86.23 -26.70 -2.61
C GLY A 51 85.36 -27.40 -3.65
N LEU A 52 84.21 -27.96 -3.22
CA LEU A 52 83.17 -28.52 -4.11
C LEU A 52 83.10 -27.72 -5.42
N PRO A 53 83.25 -28.32 -6.62
CA PRO A 53 83.33 -27.58 -7.90
C PRO A 53 82.05 -26.77 -8.23
N GLN A 54 81.01 -26.91 -7.41
CA GLN A 54 79.74 -26.19 -7.42
C GLN A 54 79.81 -24.83 -6.70
N LEU A 55 80.84 -24.61 -5.88
CA LEU A 55 81.09 -23.42 -5.05
C LEU A 55 82.25 -22.55 -5.59
N GLU A 56 82.70 -22.81 -6.82
CA GLU A 56 83.67 -21.96 -7.51
C GLU A 56 83.04 -20.58 -7.82
N MET A 57 83.34 -19.60 -6.97
CA MET A 57 82.77 -18.24 -6.99
C MET A 57 83.15 -17.42 -8.24
N GLN A 58 84.01 -17.96 -9.12
CA GLN A 58 84.50 -17.27 -10.32
C GLN A 58 83.39 -16.91 -11.32
N HIS A 59 82.33 -17.71 -11.41
CA HIS A 59 81.18 -17.45 -12.32
C HIS A 59 79.96 -16.83 -11.63
N TRP A 60 79.96 -16.78 -10.29
CA TRP A 60 78.84 -16.26 -9.50
C TRP A 60 78.58 -14.77 -9.78
N ALA A 61 79.63 -13.97 -9.98
CA ALA A 61 79.48 -12.55 -10.30
C ALA A 61 78.74 -12.33 -11.62
N GLY A 62 79.08 -13.09 -12.68
CA GLY A 62 78.41 -13.02 -13.98
C GLY A 62 76.94 -13.47 -13.89
N GLN A 63 76.68 -14.56 -13.15
CA GLN A 63 75.32 -15.05 -12.93
C GLN A 63 74.47 -14.03 -12.16
N ILE A 64 75.01 -13.40 -11.10
CA ILE A 64 74.31 -12.38 -10.33
C ILE A 64 73.99 -11.16 -11.19
N ILE A 65 74.92 -10.69 -12.03
CA ILE A 65 74.67 -9.55 -12.93
C ILE A 65 73.55 -9.87 -13.92
N TRP A 66 73.55 -11.07 -14.50
CA TRP A 66 72.49 -11.49 -15.41
C TRP A 66 71.14 -11.66 -14.68
N LEU A 67 71.16 -12.22 -13.47
CA LEU A 67 69.98 -12.40 -12.63
C LEU A 67 69.38 -11.04 -12.24
N LEU A 68 70.22 -10.06 -11.90
CA LEU A 68 69.80 -8.68 -11.67
C LEU A 68 69.22 -8.03 -12.91
N LEU A 69 69.78 -8.29 -14.10
CA LEU A 69 69.26 -7.75 -15.37
C LEU A 69 67.86 -8.30 -15.67
N ILE A 70 67.65 -9.62 -15.62
CA ILE A 70 66.32 -10.21 -15.84
C ILE A 70 65.34 -9.82 -14.73
N PHE A 71 65.81 -9.73 -13.48
CA PHE A 71 65.00 -9.32 -12.35
C PHE A 71 64.56 -7.87 -12.49
N ALA A 72 65.44 -6.97 -12.93
CA ALA A 72 65.10 -5.58 -13.19
C ALA A 72 64.06 -5.47 -14.31
N VAL A 73 64.22 -6.21 -15.41
CA VAL A 73 63.22 -6.25 -16.50
C VAL A 73 61.87 -6.77 -16.00
N LEU A 74 61.86 -7.89 -15.26
CA LEU A 74 60.64 -8.46 -14.69
C LEU A 74 59.98 -7.51 -13.68
N TYR A 75 60.77 -6.86 -12.83
CA TYR A 75 60.30 -5.88 -11.85
C TYR A 75 59.63 -4.68 -12.53
N ILE A 76 60.24 -4.16 -13.61
CA ILE A 76 59.64 -3.08 -14.40
C ILE A 76 58.31 -3.54 -15.01
N LEU A 77 58.24 -4.76 -15.56
CA LEU A 77 57.01 -5.29 -16.15
C LEU A 77 55.90 -5.47 -15.10
N LEU A 78 56.21 -6.03 -13.94
CA LEU A 78 55.25 -6.18 -12.83
C LEU A 78 54.77 -4.83 -12.31
N SER A 79 55.70 -3.91 -12.05
CA SER A 79 55.38 -2.60 -11.49
C SER A 79 54.58 -1.72 -12.45
N LYS A 80 54.90 -1.74 -13.75
CA LYS A 80 54.24 -0.89 -14.75
C LYS A 80 53.04 -1.51 -15.46
N VAL A 81 52.87 -2.84 -15.48
CA VAL A 81 51.78 -3.48 -16.23
C VAL A 81 50.84 -4.28 -15.32
N PHE A 82 51.38 -5.20 -14.52
CA PHE A 82 50.55 -6.12 -13.72
C PHE A 82 49.88 -5.42 -12.53
N LEU A 83 50.63 -4.63 -11.76
CA LEU A 83 50.09 -3.86 -10.64
C LEU A 83 49.00 -2.86 -11.05
N PRO A 84 49.18 -2.01 -12.09
CA PRO A 84 48.12 -1.08 -12.49
C PRO A 84 46.89 -1.79 -13.05
N ARG A 85 47.04 -2.89 -13.80
CA ARG A 85 45.88 -3.69 -14.25
C ARG A 85 45.09 -4.27 -13.08
N LEU A 86 45.75 -4.80 -12.06
CA LEU A 86 45.08 -5.36 -10.89
C LEU A 86 44.34 -4.28 -10.09
N ARG A 87 44.94 -3.10 -9.93
CA ARG A 87 44.29 -1.93 -9.30
C ARG A 87 43.05 -1.51 -10.07
N ALA A 88 43.16 -1.37 -11.40
CA ALA A 88 42.03 -0.99 -12.24
C ALA A 88 40.82 -1.92 -12.09
N VAL A 89 41.02 -3.24 -12.08
CA VAL A 89 39.91 -4.21 -11.90
C VAL A 89 39.27 -4.09 -10.52
N ARG A 90 40.08 -3.85 -9.48
CA ARG A 90 39.59 -3.69 -8.11
C ARG A 90 38.79 -2.40 -7.96
N ASP A 91 39.30 -1.31 -8.52
CA ASP A 91 38.65 -0.01 -8.47
C ASP A 91 37.35 0.00 -9.30
N GLU A 92 37.32 -0.68 -10.45
CA GLU A 92 36.12 -0.88 -11.26
C GLU A 92 35.02 -1.60 -10.48
N ARG A 93 35.37 -2.71 -9.80
CA ARG A 93 34.43 -3.44 -8.94
C ARG A 93 33.95 -2.59 -7.78
N ALA A 94 34.85 -1.88 -7.12
CA ALA A 94 34.50 -1.00 -6.00
C ALA A 94 33.56 0.14 -6.47
N GLY A 95 33.84 0.73 -7.63
CA GLY A 95 33.02 1.76 -8.25
C GLY A 95 31.64 1.26 -8.65
N THR A 96 31.57 0.07 -9.25
CA THR A 96 30.29 -0.57 -9.61
C THR A 96 29.44 -0.85 -8.37
N ILE A 97 30.04 -1.38 -7.30
CA ILE A 97 29.34 -1.66 -6.04
C ILE A 97 28.87 -0.35 -5.40
N ALA A 98 29.74 0.66 -5.32
CA ALA A 98 29.38 1.97 -4.77
C ALA A 98 28.21 2.60 -5.54
N GLY A 99 28.29 2.62 -6.87
CA GLY A 99 27.23 3.14 -7.73
C GLY A 99 25.92 2.36 -7.58
N ALA A 100 25.98 1.03 -7.48
CA ALA A 100 24.78 0.22 -7.24
C ALA A 100 24.15 0.48 -5.86
N VAL A 101 24.97 0.67 -4.82
CA VAL A 101 24.49 1.00 -3.47
C VAL A 101 23.87 2.39 -3.44
N ASP A 102 24.48 3.37 -4.09
CA ASP A 102 23.96 4.74 -4.12
C ASP A 102 22.67 4.82 -4.95
N ALA A 103 22.60 4.14 -6.09
CA ALA A 103 21.37 4.01 -6.86
C ALA A 103 20.26 3.33 -6.03
N ALA A 104 20.58 2.27 -5.29
CA ALA A 104 19.61 1.60 -4.42
C ALA A 104 19.11 2.52 -3.30
N ARG A 105 19.99 3.30 -2.68
CA ARG A 105 19.61 4.30 -1.66
C ARG A 105 18.74 5.42 -2.23
N GLN A 106 19.06 5.89 -3.44
CA GLN A 106 18.28 6.90 -4.13
C GLN A 106 16.87 6.38 -4.41
N VAL A 107 16.75 5.19 -5.03
CA VAL A 107 15.45 4.56 -5.29
C VAL A 107 14.67 4.31 -4.00
N GLN A 108 15.35 3.87 -2.93
CA GLN A 108 14.71 3.69 -1.62
C GLN A 108 14.17 5.01 -1.06
N THR A 109 14.95 6.09 -1.17
CA THR A 109 14.55 7.42 -0.70
C THR A 109 13.38 7.96 -1.52
N GLU A 110 13.44 7.85 -2.84
CA GLU A 110 12.36 8.23 -3.75
C GLU A 110 11.09 7.42 -3.45
N ALA A 111 11.19 6.11 -3.28
CA ALA A 111 10.06 5.27 -2.92
C ALA A 111 9.46 5.64 -1.55
N ALA A 112 10.30 5.93 -0.55
CA ALA A 112 9.83 6.37 0.77
C ALA A 112 9.08 7.71 0.68
N THR A 113 9.65 8.70 -0.03
CA THR A 113 9.01 10.01 -0.22
C THR A 113 7.68 9.91 -0.98
N GLN A 114 7.62 9.10 -2.04
CA GLN A 114 6.38 8.85 -2.78
C GLN A 114 5.34 8.11 -1.92
N ALA A 115 5.76 7.12 -1.13
CA ALA A 115 4.87 6.40 -0.23
C ALA A 115 4.28 7.34 0.84
N ASP A 116 5.07 8.25 1.39
CA ASP A 116 4.61 9.20 2.39
C ASP A 116 3.70 10.29 1.77
N ALA A 117 4.01 10.76 0.57
CA ALA A 117 3.12 11.65 -0.20
C ALA A 117 1.76 10.98 -0.48
N ALA A 118 1.77 9.73 -0.97
CA ALA A 118 0.55 8.99 -1.23
C ALA A 118 -0.29 8.76 0.04
N LYS A 119 0.35 8.43 1.18
CA LYS A 119 -0.34 8.34 2.48
C LYS A 119 -0.99 9.66 2.86
N ALA A 120 -0.28 10.78 2.71
CA ALA A 120 -0.78 12.11 3.03
C ALA A 120 -1.97 12.50 2.13
N GLU A 121 -1.89 12.22 0.82
CA GLU A 121 -2.97 12.45 -0.13
C GLU A 121 -4.22 11.62 0.20
N VAL A 122 -4.05 10.33 0.52
CA VAL A 122 -5.18 9.47 0.93
C VAL A 122 -5.79 9.95 2.24
N ALA A 123 -4.97 10.37 3.21
CA ALA A 123 -5.46 10.92 4.48
C ALA A 123 -6.25 12.21 4.25
N LYS A 124 -5.74 13.12 3.41
CA LYS A 124 -6.42 14.36 3.02
C LYS A 124 -7.73 14.08 2.30
N ALA A 125 -7.73 13.21 1.28
CA ALA A 125 -8.94 12.85 0.54
C ALA A 125 -10.02 12.24 1.46
N ARG A 126 -9.61 11.40 2.43
CA ARG A 126 -10.54 10.87 3.45
C ARG A 126 -11.10 11.95 4.37
N ALA A 127 -10.27 12.92 4.77
CA ALA A 127 -10.71 14.05 5.59
C ALA A 127 -11.71 14.93 4.80
N ASP A 128 -11.38 15.27 3.56
CA ASP A 128 -12.22 16.09 2.68
C ASP A 128 -13.56 15.40 2.37
N ALA A 129 -13.55 14.09 2.12
CA ALA A 129 -14.77 13.32 1.92
C ALA A 129 -15.67 13.31 3.17
N ARG A 130 -15.09 13.15 4.36
CA ARG A 130 -15.83 13.21 5.64
C ARG A 130 -16.39 14.60 5.89
N ALA A 131 -15.61 15.65 5.64
CA ALA A 131 -16.05 17.03 5.77
C ALA A 131 -17.21 17.35 4.81
N THR A 132 -17.09 16.92 3.55
CA THR A 132 -18.14 17.10 2.53
C THR A 132 -19.41 16.34 2.91
N ALA A 133 -19.29 15.09 3.40
CA ALA A 133 -20.45 14.33 3.85
C ALA A 133 -21.14 14.97 5.07
N ALA A 134 -20.36 15.48 6.02
CA ALA A 134 -20.90 16.20 7.19
C ALA A 134 -21.61 17.49 6.76
N ALA A 135 -21.00 18.29 5.87
CA ALA A 135 -21.60 19.51 5.35
C ALA A 135 -22.88 19.23 4.54
N ALA A 136 -22.88 18.19 3.70
CA ALA A 136 -24.06 17.79 2.95
C ALA A 136 -25.20 17.36 3.88
N LYS A 137 -24.90 16.57 4.92
CA LYS A 137 -25.89 16.15 5.93
C LYS A 137 -26.45 17.36 6.68
N ALA A 138 -25.60 18.29 7.11
CA ALA A 138 -26.02 19.51 7.78
C ALA A 138 -26.98 20.34 6.90
N ARG A 139 -26.62 20.55 5.63
CA ARG A 139 -27.48 21.27 4.67
C ARG A 139 -28.82 20.58 4.45
N VAL A 140 -28.83 19.25 4.28
CA VAL A 140 -30.08 18.49 4.11
C VAL A 140 -30.96 18.59 5.36
N THR A 141 -30.38 18.51 6.55
CA THR A 141 -31.14 18.69 7.81
C THR A 141 -31.70 20.10 7.93
N GLU A 142 -30.93 21.12 7.58
CA GLU A 142 -31.40 22.52 7.58
C GLU A 142 -32.55 22.73 6.60
N GLU A 143 -32.42 22.26 5.35
CA GLU A 143 -33.47 22.33 4.34
C GLU A 143 -34.72 21.54 4.75
N ALA A 144 -34.56 20.36 5.36
CA ALA A 144 -35.67 19.55 5.86
C ALA A 144 -36.42 20.27 6.98
N ASN A 145 -35.71 20.84 7.95
CA ASN A 145 -36.32 21.61 9.05
C ASN A 145 -37.06 22.85 8.52
N ALA A 146 -36.48 23.55 7.54
CA ALA A 146 -37.11 24.71 6.92
C ALA A 146 -38.40 24.33 6.17
N ARG A 147 -38.39 23.22 5.42
CA ARG A 147 -39.59 22.71 4.73
C ARG A 147 -40.64 22.25 5.72
N GLN A 148 -40.25 21.53 6.77
CA GLN A 148 -41.16 21.09 7.81
C GLN A 148 -41.84 22.30 8.49
N ALA A 149 -41.09 23.33 8.87
CA ALA A 149 -41.66 24.54 9.45
C ALA A 149 -42.63 25.27 8.50
N ALA A 150 -42.31 25.31 7.20
CA ALA A 150 -43.19 25.90 6.19
C ALA A 150 -44.48 25.09 6.01
N GLU A 151 -44.39 23.76 5.96
CA GLU A 151 -45.55 22.87 5.86
C GLU A 151 -46.42 22.92 7.11
N GLU A 152 -45.82 22.95 8.31
CA GLU A 152 -46.54 23.13 9.57
C GLU A 152 -47.32 24.45 9.58
N ALA A 153 -46.74 25.55 9.07
CA ALA A 153 -47.45 26.82 8.95
C ALA A 153 -48.66 26.72 8.00
N VAL A 154 -48.51 26.04 6.86
CA VAL A 154 -49.60 25.82 5.90
C VAL A 154 -50.71 24.95 6.50
N VAL A 155 -50.34 23.88 7.20
CA VAL A 155 -51.30 22.99 7.87
C VAL A 155 -52.07 23.74 8.95
N ASN A 156 -51.38 24.52 9.79
CA ASN A 156 -52.02 25.32 10.83
C ASN A 156 -52.97 26.37 10.25
N ALA A 157 -52.61 27.02 9.13
CA ALA A 157 -53.51 27.94 8.44
C ALA A 157 -54.77 27.23 7.93
N ARG A 158 -54.64 26.04 7.34
CA ARG A 158 -55.78 25.23 6.89
C ARG A 158 -56.68 24.77 8.04
N ILE A 159 -56.10 24.40 9.18
CA ILE A 159 -56.86 24.06 10.39
C ILE A 159 -57.67 25.27 10.84
N ALA A 160 -57.06 26.46 10.94
CA ALA A 160 -57.76 27.68 11.32
C ALA A 160 -58.90 28.04 10.35
N GLU A 161 -58.67 27.92 9.03
CA GLU A 161 -59.72 28.12 8.02
C GLU A 161 -60.87 27.11 8.16
N ALA A 162 -60.55 25.84 8.39
CA ALA A 162 -61.53 24.79 8.60
C ALA A 162 -62.36 25.01 9.87
N GLU A 163 -61.73 25.43 10.98
CA GLU A 163 -62.42 25.76 12.23
C GLU A 163 -63.42 26.91 12.03
N VAL A 164 -63.04 27.95 11.28
CA VAL A 164 -63.95 29.05 10.93
C VAL A 164 -65.12 28.55 10.07
N ALA A 165 -64.87 27.69 9.08
CA ALA A 165 -65.92 27.14 8.23
C ALA A 165 -66.90 26.23 9.00
N ILE A 166 -66.37 25.40 9.90
CA ILE A 166 -67.17 24.56 10.81
C ILE A 166 -68.02 25.44 11.73
N GLY A 167 -67.44 26.50 12.31
CA GLY A 167 -68.17 27.47 13.14
C GLY A 167 -69.35 28.09 12.41
N LYS A 168 -69.13 28.59 11.18
CA LYS A 168 -70.20 29.15 10.33
C LYS A 168 -71.30 28.13 10.03
N THR A 169 -70.91 26.88 9.73
CA THR A 169 -71.87 25.81 9.40
C THR A 169 -72.69 25.42 10.64
N ARG A 170 -72.06 25.33 11.81
CA ARG A 170 -72.73 25.14 13.10
C ARG A 170 -73.73 26.25 13.36
N ASP A 171 -73.32 27.51 13.23
CA ASP A 171 -74.18 28.66 13.52
C ASP A 171 -75.38 28.71 12.58
N ALA A 172 -75.18 28.42 11.29
CA ALA A 172 -76.27 28.29 10.32
C ALA A 172 -77.20 27.11 10.66
N ALA A 173 -76.67 25.96 11.06
CA ALA A 173 -77.47 24.81 11.49
C ALA A 173 -78.30 25.14 12.74
N MET A 174 -77.70 25.80 13.74
CA MET A 174 -78.41 26.21 14.97
C MET A 174 -79.51 27.24 14.69
N ALA A 175 -79.30 28.16 13.73
CA ALA A 175 -80.35 29.07 13.29
C ALA A 175 -81.53 28.32 12.66
N ASN A 176 -81.26 27.33 11.79
CA ASN A 176 -82.31 26.49 11.21
C ASN A 176 -83.06 25.67 12.28
N VAL A 177 -82.36 25.14 13.29
CA VAL A 177 -82.99 24.43 14.42
C VAL A 177 -83.91 25.37 15.20
N SER A 178 -83.50 26.61 15.48
CA SER A 178 -84.34 27.60 16.15
C SER A 178 -85.62 27.89 15.38
N THR A 179 -85.53 28.02 14.05
CA THR A 179 -86.70 28.22 13.18
C THR A 179 -87.64 27.02 13.22
N ILE A 180 -87.10 25.80 13.06
CA ILE A 180 -87.88 24.56 13.12
C ILE A 180 -88.56 24.42 14.49
N ALA A 181 -87.87 24.77 15.57
CA ALA A 181 -88.44 24.73 16.93
C ALA A 181 -89.61 25.70 17.08
N SER A 182 -89.48 26.94 16.59
CA SER A 182 -90.56 27.95 16.60
C SER A 182 -91.77 27.48 15.77
N ASP A 183 -91.54 27.02 14.55
CA ASP A 183 -92.59 26.51 13.66
C ASP A 183 -93.31 25.30 14.27
N THR A 184 -92.55 24.38 14.87
CA THR A 184 -93.10 23.19 15.53
C THR A 184 -93.92 23.59 16.77
N ALA A 185 -93.42 24.52 17.60
CA ALA A 185 -94.14 25.01 18.77
C ALA A 185 -95.47 25.70 18.37
N ARG A 186 -95.46 26.51 17.30
CA ARG A 186 -96.68 27.13 16.76
C ARG A 186 -97.69 26.07 16.29
N ALA A 187 -97.23 25.08 15.53
CA ALA A 187 -98.08 24.00 15.05
C ALA A 187 -98.70 23.17 16.21
N MET A 188 -97.92 22.93 17.28
CA MET A 188 -98.43 22.27 18.49
C MET A 188 -99.49 23.11 19.21
N VAL A 189 -99.27 24.42 19.39
CA VAL A 189 -100.23 25.33 20.04
C VAL A 189 -101.52 25.46 19.23
N GLU A 190 -101.42 25.54 17.91
CA GLU A 190 -102.58 25.59 17.02
C GLU A 190 -103.40 24.30 17.12
N ARG A 191 -102.75 23.13 17.12
CA ARG A 191 -103.39 21.82 17.32
C ARG A 191 -104.10 21.71 18.67
N LEU A 192 -103.57 22.32 19.73
CA LEU A 192 -104.10 22.19 21.10
C LEU A 192 -105.21 23.21 21.41
N THR A 193 -105.13 24.42 20.87
CA THR A 193 -106.00 25.55 21.23
C THR A 193 -106.97 25.97 20.12
N GLY A 194 -106.78 25.48 18.89
CA GLY A 194 -107.56 25.85 17.71
C GLY A 194 -107.26 27.23 17.15
N LYS A 195 -106.27 27.95 17.71
CA LYS A 195 -105.77 29.23 17.20
C LYS A 195 -104.25 29.20 17.12
N ALA A 196 -103.68 29.64 16.01
CA ALA A 196 -102.24 29.73 15.85
C ALA A 196 -101.67 30.86 16.74
N ALA A 197 -100.62 30.54 17.52
CA ALA A 197 -99.81 31.57 18.18
C ALA A 197 -99.15 32.49 17.13
N THR A 198 -98.97 33.76 17.45
CA THR A 198 -98.33 34.70 16.51
C THR A 198 -96.82 34.39 16.41
N ALA A 199 -96.20 34.71 15.27
CA ALA A 199 -94.78 34.47 15.04
C ALA A 199 -93.90 35.14 16.13
N ALA A 200 -94.27 36.36 16.53
CA ALA A 200 -93.54 37.13 17.53
C ALA A 200 -93.57 36.48 18.93
N GLU A 201 -94.69 35.88 19.33
CA GLU A 201 -94.82 35.22 20.65
C GLU A 201 -94.04 33.89 20.69
N ALA A 202 -94.08 33.12 19.60
CA ALA A 202 -93.33 31.87 19.49
C ALA A 202 -91.82 32.09 19.47
N ASP A 203 -91.36 33.08 18.70
CA ASP A 203 -89.93 33.42 18.64
C ASP A 203 -89.42 33.99 19.96
N ALA A 204 -90.23 34.76 20.69
CA ALA A 204 -89.87 35.27 22.02
C ALA A 204 -89.78 34.13 23.05
N ALA A 205 -90.69 33.16 23.01
CA ALA A 205 -90.68 32.01 23.92
C ALA A 205 -89.51 31.05 23.66
N VAL A 206 -89.18 30.78 22.38
CA VAL A 206 -88.04 29.93 22.01
C VAL A 206 -86.70 30.60 22.38
N LYS A 207 -86.57 31.92 22.19
CA LYS A 207 -85.37 32.67 22.59
C LYS A 207 -85.24 32.85 24.10
N GLY A 208 -86.35 32.93 24.84
CA GLY A 208 -86.35 33.06 26.30
C GLY A 208 -86.09 31.75 27.06
N ALA A 209 -86.17 30.60 26.37
CA ALA A 209 -85.95 29.27 26.94
C ALA A 209 -84.54 28.70 26.68
N ALA A 210 -83.75 29.34 25.80
CA ALA A 210 -82.35 29.00 25.49
C ALA A 210 -81.39 29.83 26.35
#